data_AF-A0A257X421-F1
#
_entry.id   AF-A0A257X421-F1
#
_cell.length_a   1.000
_cell.length_b   1.000
_cell.length_c   1.000
_cell.angle_alpha   90.00
_cell.angle_beta   90.00
_cell.angle_gamma   90.00
#
_symmetry.space_group_name_H-M   'P 1'
#
loop_
_entity.id
_entity.type
_entity.pdbx_description
1 polymer ?
#
loop_
_entity_poly.entity_id
_entity_poly.type
_entity_poly.pdbx_seq_one_letter_code
_entity_poly.pdbx_strand_id
1 'polypeptide(L)'
;MEAPPLLAWLVWFTHQSAFIIGWLWLPVMVPPILMPWWARRQLEFEAQGGPRRATVWYERPSRVLWILPVSLLLFLALIWMSHHWWYSASNGVTAQTFTASAIEIVGIVLSALSLPLWLRLIPMNSFYGVRLPSTFVSDERWYEVNAVFGKHLFGWSLTVIAAGIAGFYQMPRHEDAYSWAALTLTLVAVAASVVSTLVWMHRHPIGRAAIKPHRLVANLELVIPVVVLMLFVRSFIARPYIIPHGNEPGVARNSRWIASHLNTGFAPGDLIAYAHENGQTWIARVVTVEPKGLLLKRAGSPIEFLMPWDKIIGKMLFSYLSPVALPKP
;
A
#
# COMPACT_ATOMS: atom_id res chain seq x y z
N MET A 1 11.57 -47.44 14.50
CA MET A 1 10.17 -47.43 14.99
C MET A 1 9.60 -46.07 14.65
N GLU A 2 8.65 -46.02 13.72
CA GLU A 2 7.99 -44.77 13.35
C GLU A 2 7.07 -44.32 14.49
N ALA A 3 7.07 -43.02 14.80
CA ALA A 3 6.19 -42.48 15.82
C ALA A 3 4.73 -42.73 15.43
N PRO A 4 3.83 -43.06 16.38
CA PRO A 4 2.42 -43.20 16.09
C PRO A 4 1.88 -41.94 15.42
N PRO A 5 1.02 -42.04 14.40
CA PRO A 5 0.54 -40.88 13.64
C PRO A 5 -0.13 -39.80 14.51
N LEU A 6 -0.75 -40.20 15.62
CA LEU A 6 -1.29 -39.26 16.62
C LEU A 6 -0.20 -38.43 17.31
N LEU A 7 0.95 -39.05 17.62
CA LEU A 7 2.08 -38.40 18.27
C LEU A 7 2.77 -37.44 17.30
N ALA A 8 2.93 -37.83 16.04
CA ALA A 8 3.45 -36.96 14.99
C ALA A 8 2.53 -35.74 14.75
N TRP A 9 1.21 -35.96 14.74
CA TRP A 9 0.22 -34.89 14.64
C TRP A 9 0.25 -33.94 15.85
N LEU A 10 0.36 -34.47 17.08
CA LEU A 10 0.48 -33.67 18.31
C LEU A 10 1.78 -32.84 18.36
N VAL A 11 2.90 -33.40 17.93
CA VAL A 11 4.18 -32.68 17.87
C VAL A 11 4.14 -31.59 16.79
N TRP A 12 3.57 -31.88 15.63
CA TRP A 12 3.34 -30.87 14.59
C TRP A 12 2.40 -29.76 15.11
N PHE A 13 1.28 -30.11 15.73
CA PHE A 13 0.32 -29.16 16.28
C PHE A 13 0.90 -28.30 17.40
N THR A 14 1.72 -28.86 18.29
CA THR A 14 2.36 -28.11 19.39
C THR A 14 3.46 -27.17 18.89
N HIS A 15 4.27 -27.57 17.91
CA HIS A 15 5.26 -26.68 17.30
C HIS A 15 4.61 -25.50 16.56
N GLN A 16 3.48 -25.75 15.87
CA GLN A 16 2.75 -24.73 15.13
C GLN A 16 1.97 -23.78 16.06
N SER A 17 1.32 -24.32 17.08
CA SER A 17 0.61 -23.51 18.08
C SER A 17 1.57 -22.69 18.95
N ALA A 18 2.74 -23.22 19.32
CA ALA A 18 3.75 -22.47 20.06
C ALA A 18 4.26 -21.24 19.27
N PHE A 19 4.40 -21.35 17.95
CA PHE A 19 4.77 -20.22 17.09
C PHE A 19 3.67 -19.15 17.06
N ILE A 20 2.41 -19.55 16.82
CA ILE A 20 1.25 -18.63 16.78
C ILE A 20 1.03 -17.98 18.15
N ILE A 21 1.12 -18.76 19.23
CA ILE A 21 0.99 -18.30 20.61
C ILE A 21 2.12 -17.30 20.92
N GLY A 22 3.37 -17.59 20.56
CA GLY A 22 4.50 -16.67 20.77
C GLY A 22 4.31 -15.29 20.11
N TRP A 23 3.74 -15.24 18.91
CA TRP A 23 3.43 -13.98 18.22
C TRP A 23 2.20 -13.25 18.79
N LEU A 24 1.22 -13.98 19.30
CA LEU A 24 0.07 -13.41 20.02
C LEU A 24 0.49 -12.75 21.36
N TRP A 25 1.51 -13.27 22.02
CA TRP A 25 1.98 -12.73 23.30
C TRP A 25 2.80 -11.46 23.17
N LEU A 26 3.53 -11.25 22.06
CA LEU A 26 4.40 -10.09 21.88
C LEU A 26 3.67 -8.76 22.15
N PRO A 27 2.48 -8.50 21.58
CA PRO A 27 1.80 -7.22 21.78
C PRO A 27 0.99 -7.14 23.07
N VAL A 28 0.77 -8.27 23.75
CA VAL A 28 0.27 -8.31 25.14
C VAL A 28 1.40 -7.98 26.13
N MET A 29 2.64 -8.35 25.80
CA MET A 29 3.84 -8.15 26.63
C MET A 29 4.49 -6.77 26.45
N VAL A 30 4.40 -6.19 25.25
CA VAL A 30 5.00 -4.88 24.94
C VAL A 30 4.40 -3.74 25.78
N PRO A 31 3.06 -3.59 25.94
CA PRO A 31 2.48 -2.56 26.79
C PRO A 31 2.95 -2.63 28.25
N PRO A 32 2.89 -3.75 28.99
CA PRO A 32 3.34 -3.81 30.38
C PRO A 32 4.85 -3.64 30.57
N ILE A 33 5.69 -3.73 29.52
CA ILE A 33 7.12 -3.39 29.58
C ILE A 33 7.34 -1.90 29.27
N LEU A 34 6.69 -1.38 28.23
CA LEU A 34 6.85 0.00 27.81
C LEU A 34 6.20 0.99 28.80
N MET A 35 5.06 0.63 29.40
CA MET A 35 4.30 1.53 30.29
C MET A 35 5.09 1.86 31.57
N PRO A 36 5.67 0.90 32.31
CA PRO A 36 6.48 1.21 33.50
C PRO A 36 7.81 1.90 33.17
N TRP A 37 8.49 1.47 32.11
CA TRP A 37 9.72 2.14 31.64
C TRP A 37 9.46 3.61 31.29
N TRP A 38 8.34 3.88 30.62
CA TRP A 38 7.92 5.21 30.22
C TRP A 38 7.43 6.05 31.41
N ALA A 39 6.63 5.48 32.32
CA ALA A 39 6.17 6.15 33.54
C ALA A 39 7.37 6.61 34.39
N ARG A 40 8.41 5.77 34.49
CA ARG A 40 9.68 6.14 35.13
C ARG A 40 10.36 7.32 34.43
N ARG A 41 10.42 7.33 33.09
CA ARG A 41 11.03 8.44 32.32
C ARG A 41 10.27 9.75 32.49
N GLN A 42 8.94 9.70 32.58
CA GLN A 42 8.16 10.91 32.80
C GLN A 42 8.38 11.47 34.21
N LEU A 43 8.43 10.61 35.23
CA LEU A 43 8.76 11.00 36.60
C LEU A 43 10.17 11.60 36.69
N GLU A 44 11.15 11.05 35.98
CA GLU A 44 12.50 11.63 35.89
C GLU A 44 12.49 13.03 35.27
N PHE A 45 11.68 13.27 34.24
CA PHE A 45 11.56 14.57 33.58
C PHE A 45 10.85 15.62 34.45
N GLU A 46 9.79 15.21 35.16
CA GLU A 46 9.08 16.04 36.13
C GLU A 46 9.98 16.39 37.33
N ALA A 47 10.76 15.42 37.83
CA ALA A 47 11.70 15.60 38.94
C ALA A 47 12.90 16.49 38.60
N GLN A 48 13.31 16.55 37.33
CA GLN A 48 14.40 17.41 36.86
C GLN A 48 14.01 18.90 36.73
N GLY A 49 12.80 19.27 37.14
CA GLY A 49 12.34 20.65 37.09
C GLY A 49 12.09 21.09 35.65
N GLY A 50 11.17 20.39 34.97
CA GLY A 50 10.69 20.72 33.63
C GLY A 50 10.57 22.23 33.40
N PRO A 51 10.88 22.71 32.18
CA PRO A 51 11.26 24.09 31.93
C PRO A 51 10.34 25.07 32.65
N ARG A 52 10.93 25.81 33.61
CA ARG A 52 10.37 27.05 34.17
C ARG A 52 10.23 28.08 33.06
N ARG A 53 9.22 27.91 32.20
CA ARG A 53 8.61 28.96 31.37
C ARG A 53 7.15 28.55 31.16
N ALA A 54 6.32 29.09 32.05
CA ALA A 54 4.88 29.13 31.87
C ALA A 54 4.56 30.01 30.65
N THR A 55 4.31 29.38 29.50
CA THR A 55 3.59 30.01 28.39
C THR A 55 2.33 29.19 28.11
N VAL A 56 1.30 29.39 28.96
CA VAL A 56 -0.16 29.42 28.69
C VAL A 56 -0.83 28.29 27.88
N TRP A 57 -0.14 27.23 27.45
CA TRP A 57 -0.73 26.12 26.66
C TRP A 57 -0.62 24.75 27.35
N TYR A 58 -0.21 24.71 28.62
CA TYR A 58 0.26 23.50 29.31
C TYR A 58 -0.78 22.82 30.24
N GLU A 59 -2.06 22.85 29.89
CA GLU A 59 -3.08 22.05 30.59
C GLU A 59 -3.79 21.10 29.63
N ARG A 60 -3.15 20.01 29.17
CA ARG A 60 -3.87 18.82 28.70
C ARG A 60 -3.11 17.52 28.99
N PRO A 61 -3.63 16.64 29.88
CA PRO A 61 -3.07 15.34 30.21
C PRO A 61 -3.47 14.24 29.18
N SER A 62 -3.42 14.53 27.88
CA SER A 62 -3.78 13.55 26.82
C SER A 62 -2.57 12.83 26.20
N ARG A 63 -1.40 12.88 26.84
CA ARG A 63 -0.08 12.67 26.21
C ARG A 63 0.32 11.23 25.87
N VAL A 64 -0.51 10.21 26.11
CA VAL A 64 -0.10 8.79 25.99
C VAL A 64 -1.13 7.91 25.29
N LEU A 65 -2.32 8.43 25.03
CA LEU A 65 -3.42 7.63 24.49
C LEU A 65 -3.20 7.18 23.04
N TRP A 66 -2.15 7.63 22.35
CA TRP A 66 -1.90 7.35 20.92
C TRP A 66 -0.97 6.17 20.65
N ILE A 67 -0.10 5.78 21.60
CA ILE A 67 0.74 4.58 21.43
C ILE A 67 -0.12 3.32 21.56
N LEU A 68 -1.13 3.34 22.43
CA LEU A 68 -2.07 2.23 22.59
C LEU A 68 -2.80 1.86 21.28
N PRO A 69 -3.45 2.79 20.54
CA PRO A 69 -4.12 2.47 19.28
C PRO A 69 -3.13 2.06 18.19
N VAL A 70 -1.93 2.63 18.13
CA VAL A 70 -0.90 2.19 17.16
C VAL A 70 -0.41 0.78 17.48
N SER A 71 -0.09 0.48 18.74
CA SER A 71 0.33 -0.84 19.19
C SER A 71 -0.80 -1.88 19.03
N LEU A 72 -2.04 -1.48 19.29
CA LEU A 72 -3.22 -2.31 19.05
C LEU A 72 -3.43 -2.56 17.55
N LEU A 73 -3.27 -1.55 16.69
CA LEU A 73 -3.36 -1.72 15.24
C LEU A 73 -2.24 -2.62 14.72
N LEU A 74 -1.02 -2.45 15.21
CA LEU A 74 0.11 -3.35 14.92
C LEU A 74 -0.20 -4.79 15.37
N PHE A 75 -0.78 -4.96 16.56
CA PHE A 75 -1.19 -6.27 17.06
C PHE A 75 -2.25 -6.92 16.19
N LEU A 76 -3.33 -6.19 15.89
CA LEU A 76 -4.41 -6.67 15.04
C LEU A 76 -3.90 -6.98 13.63
N ALA A 77 -2.98 -6.16 13.10
CA ALA A 77 -2.32 -6.41 11.83
C ALA A 77 -1.47 -7.68 11.88
N LEU A 78 -0.68 -7.91 12.93
CA LEU A 78 0.13 -9.12 13.09
C LEU A 78 -0.74 -10.37 13.26
N ILE A 79 -1.85 -10.28 14.01
CA ILE A 79 -2.84 -11.37 14.12
C ILE A 79 -3.45 -11.65 12.75
N TRP A 80 -3.91 -10.62 12.05
CA TRP A 80 -4.45 -10.74 10.70
C TRP A 80 -3.44 -11.38 9.75
N MET A 81 -2.18 -10.93 9.77
CA MET A 81 -1.09 -11.49 8.99
C MET A 81 -0.90 -12.97 9.32
N SER A 82 -0.81 -13.32 10.60
CA SER A 82 -0.61 -14.70 11.05
C SER A 82 -1.78 -15.62 10.65
N HIS A 83 -3.02 -15.14 10.82
CA HIS A 83 -4.22 -15.87 10.42
C HIS A 83 -4.28 -16.04 8.90
N HIS A 84 -4.00 -14.98 8.15
CA HIS A 84 -4.02 -15.02 6.69
C HIS A 84 -2.88 -15.89 6.15
N TRP A 85 -1.71 -15.86 6.77
CA TRP A 85 -0.56 -16.73 6.46
C TRP A 85 -0.89 -18.20 6.72
N TRP A 86 -1.53 -18.50 7.86
CA TRP A 86 -1.97 -19.86 8.18
C TRP A 86 -2.96 -20.39 7.14
N TYR A 87 -4.01 -19.62 6.85
CA TYR A 87 -5.00 -19.97 5.84
C TYR A 87 -4.39 -20.06 4.43
N SER A 88 -3.39 -19.25 4.14
CA SER A 88 -2.70 -19.24 2.85
C SER A 88 -1.82 -20.48 2.67
N ALA A 89 -1.05 -20.84 3.68
CA ALA A 89 -0.18 -22.01 3.67
C ALA A 89 -0.99 -23.32 3.60
N SER A 90 -2.17 -23.37 4.23
CA SER A 90 -3.03 -24.55 4.20
C SER A 90 -3.77 -24.77 2.88
N ASN A 91 -3.98 -23.69 2.09
CA ASN A 91 -4.81 -23.74 0.88
C ASN A 91 -4.02 -23.53 -0.42
N GLY A 92 -2.68 -23.55 -0.37
CA GLY A 92 -1.83 -23.35 -1.55
C GLY A 92 -1.92 -21.95 -2.15
N VAL A 93 -2.22 -20.94 -1.31
CA VAL A 93 -2.38 -19.56 -1.76
C VAL A 93 -1.02 -18.99 -2.22
N THR A 94 -1.07 -18.21 -3.30
CA THR A 94 0.10 -17.68 -4.03
C THR A 94 0.89 -16.66 -3.21
N ALA A 95 2.20 -16.56 -3.46
CA ALA A 95 3.11 -15.57 -2.85
C ALA A 95 2.62 -14.10 -3.03
N GLN A 96 1.72 -13.88 -3.98
CA GLN A 96 1.03 -12.62 -4.22
C GLN A 96 0.22 -12.14 -3.01
N THR A 97 -0.64 -12.98 -2.41
CA THR A 97 -1.49 -12.54 -1.29
C THR A 97 -0.66 -12.20 -0.06
N PHE A 98 0.45 -12.91 0.13
CA PHE A 98 1.43 -12.64 1.17
C PHE A 98 2.02 -11.24 1.00
N THR A 99 2.51 -10.94 -0.22
CA THR A 99 3.12 -9.64 -0.50
C THR A 99 2.10 -8.51 -0.41
N ALA A 100 0.90 -8.71 -0.96
CA ALA A 100 -0.21 -7.74 -0.89
C ALA A 100 -0.57 -7.39 0.56
N SER A 101 -0.74 -8.41 1.42
CA SER A 101 -1.06 -8.24 2.84
C SER A 101 0.05 -7.48 3.57
N ALA A 102 1.31 -7.84 3.34
CA ALA A 102 2.44 -7.18 3.99
C ALA A 102 2.53 -5.68 3.61
N ILE A 103 2.36 -5.37 2.32
CA ILE A 103 2.36 -3.99 1.82
C ILE A 103 1.19 -3.20 2.40
N GLU A 104 -0.01 -3.77 2.41
CA GLU A 104 -1.20 -3.13 2.99
C GLU A 104 -1.00 -2.80 4.47
N ILE A 105 -0.53 -3.78 5.26
CA ILE A 105 -0.26 -3.62 6.69
C ILE A 105 0.77 -2.52 6.93
N VAL A 106 1.88 -2.51 6.18
CA VAL A 106 2.89 -1.44 6.28
C VAL A 106 2.23 -0.09 6.01
N GLY A 107 1.40 0.02 4.98
CA GLY A 107 0.63 1.24 4.69
C GLY A 107 -0.26 1.67 5.87
N ILE A 108 -1.03 0.76 6.46
CA ILE A 108 -1.90 1.04 7.62
C ILE A 108 -1.08 1.51 8.81
N VAL A 109 0.05 0.86 9.10
CA VAL A 109 0.94 1.21 10.21
C VAL A 109 1.54 2.60 10.00
N LEU A 110 2.06 2.89 8.81
CA LEU A 110 2.60 4.20 8.46
C LEU A 110 1.54 5.29 8.58
N SER A 111 0.32 5.01 8.12
CA SER A 111 -0.84 5.91 8.25
C SER A 111 -1.16 6.19 9.72
N ALA A 112 -1.30 5.16 10.53
CA ALA A 112 -1.61 5.27 11.95
C ALA A 112 -0.52 6.03 12.74
N LEU A 113 0.75 5.75 12.45
CA LEU A 113 1.89 6.47 13.04
C LEU A 113 1.87 7.95 12.62
N SER A 114 1.60 8.24 11.35
CA SER A 114 1.68 9.61 10.84
C SER A 114 0.61 10.56 11.41
N LEU A 115 -0.55 10.05 11.82
CA LEU A 115 -1.67 10.83 12.36
C LEU A 115 -1.33 11.68 13.58
N PRO A 116 -0.81 11.14 14.70
CA PRO A 116 -0.48 11.93 15.87
C PRO A 116 0.62 12.98 15.61
N LEU A 117 1.50 12.75 14.63
CA LEU A 117 2.47 13.75 14.19
C LEU A 117 1.79 14.87 13.40
N TRP A 118 0.95 14.52 12.42
CA TRP A 118 0.19 15.49 11.62
C TRP A 118 -0.72 16.38 12.48
N LEU A 119 -1.40 15.78 13.46
CA LEU A 119 -2.30 16.45 14.39
C LEU A 119 -1.59 17.17 15.53
N ARG A 120 -0.25 17.21 15.55
CA ARG A 120 0.57 17.89 16.58
C ARG A 120 0.29 17.41 18.00
N LEU A 121 0.06 16.11 18.17
CA LEU A 121 -0.33 15.53 19.46
C LEU A 121 0.86 15.05 20.28
N ILE A 122 2.01 14.81 19.62
CA ILE A 122 3.20 14.25 20.23
C ILE A 122 4.09 15.37 20.77
N PRO A 123 4.29 15.50 22.09
CA PRO A 123 5.25 16.44 22.65
C PRO A 123 6.68 16.08 22.27
N MET A 124 7.59 17.05 22.41
CA MET A 124 9.01 16.87 22.14
C MET A 124 9.56 15.70 22.95
N ASN A 125 10.15 14.72 22.27
CA ASN A 125 10.59 13.48 22.89
C ASN A 125 11.79 12.85 22.17
N SER A 126 12.43 11.88 22.82
CA SER A 126 13.65 11.23 22.35
C SER A 126 13.42 9.87 21.66
N PHE A 127 12.21 9.56 21.19
CA PHE A 127 11.91 8.27 20.58
C PHE A 127 11.18 8.38 19.23
N TYR A 128 10.22 9.31 19.12
CA TYR A 128 9.24 9.34 18.06
C TYR A 128 9.14 10.71 17.38
N GLY A 129 9.16 10.73 16.03
CA GLY A 129 9.13 11.93 15.20
C GLY A 129 10.45 12.23 14.49
N VAL A 130 10.54 13.39 13.84
CA VAL A 130 11.74 13.90 13.16
C VAL A 130 12.68 14.51 14.19
N ARG A 131 13.80 13.85 14.41
CA ARG A 131 14.73 14.13 15.53
C ARG A 131 16.06 14.69 15.06
N LEU A 132 16.01 15.86 14.44
CA LEU A 132 17.23 16.60 14.07
C LEU A 132 17.53 17.62 15.18
N PRO A 133 18.79 18.00 15.44
CA PRO A 133 19.10 19.02 16.46
C PRO A 133 18.30 20.31 16.30
N SER A 134 18.02 20.70 15.05
CA SER A 134 17.19 21.86 14.72
C SER A 134 15.70 21.71 15.08
N THR A 135 15.17 20.50 15.27
CA THR A 135 13.78 20.28 15.68
C THR A 135 13.57 20.43 17.18
N PHE A 136 14.64 20.26 17.98
CA PHE A 136 14.62 20.40 19.44
C PHE A 136 14.86 21.82 19.94
N VAL A 137 14.93 22.82 19.05
CA VAL A 137 15.21 24.21 19.45
C VAL A 137 14.03 24.86 20.17
N SER A 138 12.79 24.51 19.78
CA SER A 138 11.57 24.95 20.48
C SER A 138 10.43 23.97 20.23
N ASP A 139 9.41 24.01 21.11
CA ASP A 139 8.21 23.18 20.99
C ASP A 139 7.44 23.49 19.69
N GLU A 140 7.35 24.77 19.31
CA GLU A 140 6.70 25.19 18.07
C GLU A 140 7.39 24.57 16.86
N ARG A 141 8.73 24.62 16.83
CA ARG A 141 9.52 24.04 15.75
C ARG A 141 9.37 22.52 15.67
N TRP A 142 9.33 21.86 16.82
CA TRP A 142 9.06 20.42 16.91
C TRP A 142 7.72 20.08 16.26
N TYR A 143 6.64 20.78 16.63
CA TYR A 143 5.30 20.50 16.11
C TYR A 143 5.15 20.84 14.63
N GLU A 144 5.76 21.92 14.15
CA GLU A 144 5.72 22.29 12.73
C GLU A 144 6.36 21.22 11.84
N VAL A 145 7.60 20.82 12.18
CA VAL A 145 8.36 19.84 11.39
C VAL A 145 7.66 18.49 11.39
N ASN A 146 7.23 18.03 12.57
CA ASN A 146 6.54 16.75 12.68
C ASN A 146 5.16 16.76 12.01
N ALA A 147 4.44 17.88 12.02
CA ALA A 147 3.17 17.99 11.32
C ALA A 147 3.34 17.87 9.81
N VAL A 148 4.40 18.47 9.25
CA VAL A 148 4.74 18.37 7.82
C VAL A 148 5.10 16.92 7.47
N PHE A 149 6.00 16.31 8.24
CA PHE A 149 6.39 14.92 8.02
C PHE A 149 5.19 13.97 8.12
N GLY A 150 4.40 14.10 9.18
CA GLY A 150 3.18 13.31 9.39
C GLY A 150 2.19 13.47 8.25
N LYS A 151 1.93 14.70 7.79
CA LYS A 151 1.02 14.95 6.66
C LYS A 151 1.48 14.26 5.37
N HIS A 152 2.78 14.36 5.04
CA HIS A 152 3.32 13.72 3.84
C HIS A 152 3.31 12.19 3.96
N LEU A 153 3.75 11.67 5.10
CA LEU A 153 3.76 10.22 5.35
C LEU A 153 2.35 9.63 5.31
N PHE A 154 1.36 10.34 5.87
CA PHE A 154 -0.05 9.95 5.79
C PHE A 154 -0.51 9.85 4.34
N GLY A 155 -0.34 10.93 3.55
CA GLY A 155 -0.78 10.95 2.15
C GLY A 155 -0.14 9.84 1.31
N TRP A 156 1.16 9.61 1.47
CA TRP A 156 1.87 8.52 0.81
C TRP A 156 1.46 7.14 1.30
N SER A 157 1.20 6.97 2.59
CA SER A 157 0.75 5.69 3.14
C SER A 157 -0.61 5.25 2.56
N LEU A 158 -1.50 6.19 2.22
CA LEU A 158 -2.76 5.85 1.52
C LEU A 158 -2.49 5.23 0.14
N THR A 159 -1.46 5.69 -0.58
CA THR A 159 -1.06 5.09 -1.86
C THR A 159 -0.49 3.69 -1.68
N VAL A 160 0.24 3.46 -0.59
CA VAL A 160 0.77 2.13 -0.23
C VAL A 160 -0.37 1.18 0.15
N ILE A 161 -1.38 1.64 0.92
CA ILE A 161 -2.59 0.86 1.23
C ILE A 161 -3.32 0.49 -0.06
N ALA A 162 -3.54 1.45 -0.97
CA ALA A 162 -4.17 1.19 -2.26
C ALA A 162 -3.41 0.16 -3.10
N ALA A 163 -2.06 0.18 -3.08
CA ALA A 163 -1.23 -0.84 -3.68
C ALA A 163 -1.33 -2.19 -2.96
N GLY A 164 -1.43 -2.23 -1.63
CA GLY A 164 -1.72 -3.46 -0.90
C GLY A 164 -3.03 -4.10 -1.39
N ILE A 165 -4.11 -3.31 -1.40
CA ILE A 165 -5.45 -3.74 -1.86
C ILE A 165 -5.41 -4.23 -3.32
N ALA A 166 -4.80 -3.47 -4.23
CA ALA A 166 -4.68 -3.86 -5.64
C ALA A 166 -3.86 -5.14 -5.83
N GLY A 167 -2.94 -5.44 -4.90
CA GLY A 167 -2.14 -6.65 -4.91
C GLY A 167 -2.96 -7.93 -4.80
N PHE A 168 -4.08 -7.92 -4.06
CA PHE A 168 -4.96 -9.09 -3.95
C PHE A 168 -5.65 -9.46 -5.27
N TYR A 169 -5.77 -8.49 -6.17
CA TYR A 169 -6.45 -8.68 -7.44
C TYR A 169 -5.48 -8.73 -8.61
N GLN A 170 -4.16 -8.82 -8.42
CA GLN A 170 -3.25 -8.94 -9.57
C GLN A 170 -3.47 -10.26 -10.34
N MET A 171 -3.27 -10.20 -11.66
CA MET A 171 -3.25 -11.40 -12.50
C MET A 171 -1.89 -12.11 -12.42
N PRO A 172 -1.86 -13.44 -12.61
CA PRO A 172 -0.62 -14.24 -12.55
C PRO A 172 0.55 -13.71 -13.38
N ARG A 173 0.26 -13.17 -14.57
CA ARG A 173 1.26 -12.56 -15.47
C ARG A 173 2.08 -11.44 -14.82
N HIS A 174 1.53 -10.73 -13.84
CA HIS A 174 2.12 -9.52 -13.27
C HIS A 174 2.60 -9.69 -11.83
N GLU A 175 2.40 -10.85 -11.20
CA GLU A 175 2.66 -11.08 -9.77
C GLU A 175 4.08 -10.69 -9.34
N ASP A 176 5.11 -11.16 -10.06
CA ASP A 176 6.51 -10.90 -9.71
C ASP A 176 6.87 -9.42 -9.84
N ALA A 177 6.57 -8.82 -10.99
CA ALA A 177 6.88 -7.41 -11.27
C ALA A 177 6.10 -6.48 -10.34
N TYR A 178 4.87 -6.85 -9.98
CA TYR A 178 4.02 -6.11 -9.06
C TYR A 178 4.64 -6.03 -7.67
N SER A 179 5.11 -7.17 -7.15
CA SER A 179 5.68 -7.29 -5.81
C SER A 179 6.87 -6.33 -5.63
N TRP A 180 7.78 -6.32 -6.61
CA TRP A 180 8.90 -5.38 -6.62
C TRP A 180 8.47 -3.92 -6.77
N ALA A 181 7.47 -3.65 -7.61
CA ALA A 181 6.96 -2.30 -7.78
C ALA A 181 6.27 -1.76 -6.51
N ALA A 182 5.50 -2.59 -5.81
CA ALA A 182 4.82 -2.22 -4.56
C ALA A 182 5.83 -1.97 -3.43
N LEU A 183 6.87 -2.80 -3.32
CA LEU A 183 7.98 -2.55 -2.40
C LEU A 183 8.70 -1.24 -2.73
N THR A 184 9.01 -1.01 -4.00
CA THR A 184 9.66 0.23 -4.46
C THR A 184 8.80 1.45 -4.16
N LEU A 185 7.48 1.37 -4.44
CA LEU A 185 6.53 2.44 -4.12
C LEU A 185 6.54 2.75 -2.61
N THR A 186 6.61 1.73 -1.76
CA THR A 186 6.64 1.89 -0.30
C THR A 186 7.92 2.60 0.15
N LEU A 187 9.08 2.23 -0.39
CA LEU A 187 10.36 2.89 -0.11
C LEU A 187 10.36 4.34 -0.62
N VAL A 188 9.84 4.58 -1.83
CA VAL A 188 9.70 5.93 -2.41
C VAL A 188 8.75 6.78 -1.57
N ALA A 189 7.64 6.22 -1.08
CA ALA A 189 6.70 6.90 -0.19
C ALA A 189 7.37 7.42 1.09
N VAL A 190 8.18 6.57 1.74
CA VAL A 190 8.93 6.97 2.95
C VAL A 190 10.01 7.99 2.61
N ALA A 191 10.82 7.73 1.58
CA ALA A 191 11.89 8.62 1.16
C ALA A 191 11.36 10.00 0.73
N ALA A 192 10.27 10.05 -0.03
CA ALA A 192 9.61 11.29 -0.44
C ALA A 192 9.09 12.09 0.75
N SER A 193 8.56 11.41 1.79
CA SER A 193 8.11 12.06 3.02
C SER A 193 9.27 12.69 3.80
N VAL A 194 10.41 11.98 3.88
CA VAL A 194 11.64 12.49 4.50
C VAL A 194 12.20 13.67 3.71
N VAL A 195 12.40 13.51 2.39
CA VAL A 195 12.96 14.55 1.51
C VAL A 195 12.07 15.79 1.51
N SER A 196 10.75 15.63 1.38
CA SER A 196 9.80 16.76 1.45
C SER A 196 9.94 17.53 2.76
N THR A 197 10.11 16.82 3.87
CA THR A 197 10.31 17.44 5.19
C THR A 197 11.65 18.18 5.27
N LEU A 198 12.73 17.59 4.77
CA LEU A 198 14.05 18.24 4.75
C LEU A 198 14.07 19.48 3.86
N VAL A 199 13.44 19.41 2.68
CA VAL A 199 13.28 20.56 1.79
C VAL A 199 12.42 21.64 2.44
N TRP A 200 11.34 21.26 3.11
CA TRP A 200 10.52 22.20 3.88
C TRP A 200 11.33 22.87 5.00
N MET A 201 12.13 22.12 5.75
CA MET A 201 13.00 22.63 6.81
C MET A 201 14.06 23.60 6.28
N HIS A 202 14.63 23.29 5.11
CA HIS A 202 15.58 24.17 4.43
C HIS A 202 14.92 25.49 3.99
N ARG A 203 13.65 25.44 3.55
CA ARG A 203 12.86 26.63 3.20
C ARG A 203 12.40 27.44 4.40
N HIS A 204 12.29 26.83 5.58
CA HIS A 204 11.87 27.50 6.81
C HIS A 204 12.99 27.45 7.85
N PRO A 205 14.12 28.16 7.65
CA PRO A 205 15.22 28.22 8.62
C PRO A 205 14.80 28.92 9.91
N ILE A 206 15.43 28.54 11.03
CA ILE A 206 15.15 29.11 12.35
C ILE A 206 15.60 30.58 12.39
N GLY A 207 14.73 31.47 12.87
CA GLY A 207 15.04 32.89 13.06
C GLY A 207 15.17 33.71 11.78
N ARG A 208 14.76 33.17 10.63
CA ARG A 208 14.79 33.85 9.32
C ARG A 208 13.45 33.70 8.62
N ALA A 209 13.13 34.63 7.72
CA ALA A 209 11.94 34.56 6.90
C ALA A 209 11.98 33.33 5.96
N ALA A 210 10.80 32.78 5.66
CA ALA A 210 10.68 31.62 4.77
C ALA A 210 11.21 31.93 3.36
N ILE A 211 12.03 31.02 2.83
CA ILE A 211 12.59 31.10 1.49
C ILE A 211 11.53 30.62 0.50
N LYS A 212 11.07 31.52 -0.38
CA LYS A 212 10.11 31.18 -1.42
C LYS A 212 10.78 30.29 -2.47
N PRO A 213 10.21 29.11 -2.78
CA PRO A 213 10.76 28.27 -3.84
C PRO A 213 10.59 28.95 -5.21
N HIS A 214 11.54 28.70 -6.11
CA HIS A 214 11.35 28.99 -7.52
C HIS A 214 10.17 28.16 -8.06
N ARG A 215 9.34 28.74 -8.94
CA ARG A 215 8.12 28.10 -9.46
C ARG A 215 8.37 26.70 -10.03
N LEU A 216 9.52 26.49 -10.69
CA LEU A 216 9.89 25.19 -11.23
C LEU A 216 10.03 24.10 -10.17
N VAL A 217 10.63 24.41 -9.02
CA VAL A 217 10.84 23.44 -7.95
C VAL A 217 9.51 23.08 -7.29
N ALA A 218 8.64 24.07 -7.07
CA ALA A 218 7.29 23.84 -6.56
C ALA A 218 6.46 22.95 -7.51
N ASN A 219 6.60 23.15 -8.83
CA ASN A 219 5.93 22.29 -9.81
C ASN A 219 6.50 20.86 -9.82
N LEU A 220 7.83 20.70 -9.72
CA LEU A 220 8.45 19.37 -9.69
C LEU A 220 8.01 18.55 -8.46
N GLU A 221 7.87 19.18 -7.30
CA GLU A 221 7.36 18.52 -6.08
C GLU A 221 5.94 17.96 -6.25
N LEU A 222 5.11 18.59 -7.09
CA LEU A 222 3.77 18.11 -7.41
C LEU A 222 3.77 17.08 -8.54
N VAL A 223 4.57 17.30 -9.60
CA VAL A 223 4.55 16.49 -10.81
C VAL A 223 5.18 15.12 -10.59
N ILE A 224 6.30 15.02 -9.85
CA ILE A 224 7.01 13.75 -9.66
C ILE A 224 6.12 12.69 -9.00
N PRO A 225 5.45 12.96 -7.85
CA PRO A 225 4.53 11.99 -7.23
C PRO A 225 3.42 11.54 -8.17
N VAL A 226 2.83 12.47 -8.92
CA VAL A 226 1.75 12.19 -9.87
C VAL A 226 2.24 11.30 -11.00
N VAL A 227 3.43 11.55 -11.54
CA VAL A 227 4.02 10.72 -12.60
C VAL A 227 4.33 9.32 -12.07
N VAL A 228 4.93 9.20 -10.88
CA VAL A 228 5.22 7.89 -10.27
C VAL A 228 3.93 7.10 -10.07
N LEU A 229 2.90 7.73 -9.50
CA LEU A 229 1.60 7.10 -9.30
C LEU A 229 0.95 6.71 -10.63
N MET A 230 0.98 7.61 -11.62
CA MET A 230 0.44 7.34 -12.95
C MET A 230 1.14 6.17 -13.63
N LEU A 231 2.47 6.08 -13.53
CA LEU A 231 3.23 4.95 -14.06
C LEU A 231 2.90 3.64 -13.34
N PHE A 232 2.71 3.68 -12.01
CA PHE A 232 2.27 2.52 -11.24
C PHE A 232 0.88 2.04 -11.66
N VAL A 233 -0.10 2.96 -11.67
CA VAL A 233 -1.48 2.68 -12.12
C VAL A 233 -1.49 2.12 -13.54
N ARG A 234 -0.74 2.75 -14.45
CA ARG A 234 -0.64 2.34 -15.86
C ARG A 234 -0.07 0.94 -16.02
N SER A 235 0.91 0.57 -15.20
CA SER A 235 1.63 -0.69 -15.33
C SER A 235 0.85 -1.85 -14.72
N PHE A 236 0.11 -1.61 -13.64
CA PHE A 236 -0.42 -2.69 -12.79
C PHE A 236 -1.92 -2.64 -12.53
N ILE A 237 -2.59 -1.50 -12.71
CA ILE A 237 -4.02 -1.40 -12.43
C ILE A 237 -4.80 -1.38 -13.74
N ALA A 238 -4.47 -0.46 -14.63
CA ALA A 238 -5.23 -0.25 -15.85
C ALA A 238 -4.36 0.35 -16.95
N ARG A 239 -4.50 -0.18 -18.17
CA ARG A 239 -3.77 0.32 -19.33
C ARG A 239 -4.73 0.72 -20.45
N PRO A 240 -4.54 1.91 -21.08
CA PRO A 240 -5.30 2.27 -22.27
C PRO A 240 -4.86 1.42 -23.47
N TYR A 241 -5.83 0.95 -24.24
CA TYR A 241 -5.65 0.18 -25.47
C TYR A 241 -6.41 0.82 -26.63
N ILE A 242 -5.84 0.71 -27.83
CA ILE A 242 -6.48 1.10 -29.09
C ILE A 242 -6.72 -0.18 -29.86
N ILE A 243 -7.96 -0.41 -30.29
CA ILE A 243 -8.35 -1.63 -30.98
C ILE A 243 -8.17 -1.44 -32.49
N PRO A 244 -7.23 -2.14 -33.14
CA PRO A 244 -6.91 -1.91 -34.56
C PRO A 244 -8.00 -2.42 -35.51
N HIS A 245 -8.78 -3.42 -35.10
CA HIS A 245 -9.79 -4.11 -35.90
C HIS A 245 -11.11 -4.26 -35.15
N GLY A 246 -12.23 -3.91 -35.77
CA GLY A 246 -13.57 -4.01 -35.18
C GLY A 246 -14.26 -5.35 -35.46
N ASN A 247 -13.53 -6.45 -35.28
CA ASN A 247 -14.05 -7.78 -35.64
C ASN A 247 -15.02 -8.32 -34.58
N GLU A 248 -14.92 -7.85 -33.34
CA GLU A 248 -15.78 -8.25 -32.23
C GLU A 248 -17.11 -7.48 -32.22
N PRO A 249 -18.27 -8.16 -32.09
CA PRO A 249 -19.56 -7.50 -31.95
C PRO A 249 -19.55 -6.47 -30.82
N GLY A 250 -20.00 -5.25 -31.10
CA GLY A 250 -20.00 -4.14 -30.15
C GLY A 250 -18.66 -3.43 -29.98
N VAL A 251 -17.62 -3.80 -30.73
CA VAL A 251 -16.30 -3.18 -30.66
C VAL A 251 -15.97 -2.49 -31.99
N ALA A 252 -15.98 -1.15 -31.99
CA ALA A 252 -15.64 -0.39 -33.18
C ALA A 252 -14.14 -0.42 -33.49
N ARG A 253 -13.79 -0.37 -34.78
CA ARG A 253 -12.41 -0.15 -35.22
C ARG A 253 -11.89 1.18 -34.68
N ASN A 254 -10.64 1.21 -34.23
CA ASN A 254 -9.97 2.36 -33.61
C ASN A 254 -10.65 2.88 -32.33
N SER A 255 -11.52 2.09 -31.71
CA SER A 255 -12.05 2.44 -30.40
C SER A 255 -10.95 2.39 -29.34
N ARG A 256 -11.05 3.29 -28.36
CA ARG A 256 -10.12 3.37 -27.24
C ARG A 256 -10.78 2.83 -25.98
N TRP A 257 -10.10 1.89 -25.36
CA TRP A 257 -10.58 1.13 -24.21
C TRP A 257 -9.58 1.20 -23.08
N ILE A 258 -10.06 0.89 -21.88
CA ILE A 258 -9.22 0.65 -20.72
C ILE A 258 -9.31 -0.84 -20.38
N ALA A 259 -8.15 -1.51 -20.35
CA ALA A 259 -8.03 -2.87 -19.85
C ALA A 259 -7.59 -2.84 -18.39
N SER A 260 -8.34 -3.51 -17.52
CA SER A 260 -7.97 -3.78 -16.14
C SER A 260 -6.93 -4.89 -16.10
N HIS A 261 -5.80 -4.63 -15.44
CA HIS A 261 -4.82 -5.66 -15.10
C HIS A 261 -5.20 -6.43 -13.82
N LEU A 262 -6.32 -6.04 -13.19
CA LEU A 262 -6.83 -6.69 -11.99
C LEU A 262 -7.80 -7.83 -12.36
N ASN A 263 -7.59 -8.99 -11.76
CA ASN A 263 -8.49 -10.13 -11.69
C ASN A 263 -9.64 -9.85 -10.71
N THR A 264 -10.63 -9.09 -11.17
CA THR A 264 -11.90 -8.87 -10.43
C THR A 264 -12.93 -9.97 -10.70
N GLY A 265 -12.50 -11.11 -11.23
CA GLY A 265 -13.38 -12.17 -11.76
C GLY A 265 -13.73 -11.98 -13.23
N PHE A 266 -13.81 -13.11 -13.93
CA PHE A 266 -14.23 -13.21 -15.33
C PHE A 266 -15.57 -13.94 -15.40
N ALA A 267 -16.46 -13.45 -16.27
CA ALA A 267 -17.77 -14.03 -16.52
C ALA A 267 -17.94 -14.32 -18.02
N PRO A 268 -18.77 -15.31 -18.40
CA PRO A 268 -19.12 -15.54 -19.79
C PRO A 268 -19.62 -14.26 -20.48
N GLY A 269 -19.08 -13.96 -21.65
CA GLY A 269 -19.37 -12.76 -22.44
C GLY A 269 -18.42 -11.58 -22.20
N ASP A 270 -17.61 -11.59 -21.13
CA ASP A 270 -16.62 -10.55 -20.86
C ASP A 270 -15.63 -10.43 -22.02
N LEU A 271 -15.31 -9.19 -22.41
CA LEU A 271 -14.30 -8.92 -23.41
C LEU A 271 -12.93 -8.84 -22.74
N ILE A 272 -11.94 -9.58 -23.25
CA ILE A 272 -10.59 -9.58 -22.70
C ILE A 272 -9.55 -9.28 -23.77
N ALA A 273 -8.42 -8.73 -23.33
CA ALA A 273 -7.21 -8.62 -24.11
C ALA A 273 -6.23 -9.73 -23.71
N TYR A 274 -5.59 -10.37 -24.68
CA TYR A 274 -4.55 -11.39 -24.45
C TYR A 274 -3.38 -11.23 -25.43
N ALA A 275 -2.22 -11.75 -25.03
CA ALA A 275 -1.01 -11.77 -25.83
C ALA A 275 -1.00 -13.02 -26.73
N HIS A 276 -1.01 -12.81 -28.04
CA HIS A 276 -0.88 -13.88 -29.02
C HIS A 276 0.60 -14.27 -29.21
N GLU A 277 0.88 -15.46 -29.73
CA GLU A 277 2.24 -15.99 -29.91
C GLU A 277 3.13 -15.12 -30.80
N ASN A 278 2.53 -14.38 -31.73
CA ASN A 278 3.21 -13.41 -32.59
C ASN A 278 3.55 -12.09 -31.88
N GLY A 279 3.34 -11.99 -30.57
CA GLY A 279 3.60 -10.79 -29.77
C GLY A 279 2.55 -9.69 -29.89
N GLN A 280 1.51 -9.87 -30.72
CA GLN A 280 0.43 -8.91 -30.86
C GLN A 280 -0.63 -9.10 -29.78
N THR A 281 -1.34 -8.01 -29.45
CA THR A 281 -2.50 -8.05 -28.54
C THR A 281 -3.76 -8.33 -29.33
N TRP A 282 -4.50 -9.35 -28.93
CA TRP A 282 -5.75 -9.77 -29.53
C TRP A 282 -6.88 -9.65 -28.51
N ILE A 283 -8.11 -9.58 -29.01
CA ILE A 283 -9.32 -9.54 -28.20
C ILE A 283 -10.16 -10.78 -28.46
N ALA A 284 -10.87 -11.24 -27.44
CA ALA A 284 -11.85 -12.31 -27.53
C ALA A 284 -12.84 -12.20 -26.37
N ARG A 285 -13.93 -12.96 -26.44
CA ARG A 285 -14.90 -13.08 -25.35
C ARG A 285 -14.67 -14.33 -24.55
N VAL A 286 -14.86 -14.22 -23.25
CA VAL A 286 -14.85 -15.36 -22.32
C VAL A 286 -16.07 -16.23 -22.58
N VAL A 287 -15.86 -17.53 -22.75
CA VAL A 287 -16.93 -18.53 -22.81
C VAL A 287 -17.08 -19.13 -21.41
N THR A 288 -15.98 -19.66 -20.88
CA THR A 288 -15.94 -20.34 -19.59
C THR A 288 -14.62 -20.04 -18.88
N VAL A 289 -14.64 -19.99 -17.56
CA VAL A 289 -13.43 -19.86 -16.73
C VAL A 289 -12.96 -21.25 -16.35
N GLU A 290 -11.71 -21.58 -16.65
CA GLU A 290 -11.09 -22.86 -16.30
C GLU A 290 -9.94 -22.67 -15.29
N PRO A 291 -9.57 -23.70 -14.51
CA PRO A 291 -8.45 -23.58 -13.58
C PRO A 291 -7.13 -23.20 -14.26
N LYS A 292 -6.90 -23.69 -15.50
CA LYS A 292 -5.66 -23.46 -16.26
C LYS A 292 -5.66 -22.16 -17.07
N GLY A 293 -6.80 -21.48 -17.21
CA GLY A 293 -6.92 -20.30 -18.06
C GLY A 293 -8.37 -19.95 -18.38
N LEU A 294 -8.58 -19.21 -19.47
CA LEU A 294 -9.91 -18.85 -19.96
C LEU A 294 -10.19 -19.54 -21.27
N LEU A 295 -11.35 -20.17 -21.39
CA LEU A 295 -11.85 -20.66 -22.68
C LEU A 295 -12.45 -19.47 -23.43
N LEU A 296 -11.88 -19.15 -24.59
CA LEU A 296 -12.19 -17.94 -25.35
C LEU A 296 -12.81 -18.25 -26.70
N LYS A 297 -13.62 -17.30 -27.18
CA LYS A 297 -14.17 -17.31 -28.53
C LYS A 297 -13.95 -15.98 -29.20
N ARG A 298 -13.39 -16.01 -30.42
CA ARG A 298 -13.24 -14.83 -31.28
C ARG A 298 -14.45 -14.68 -32.18
N ALA A 299 -14.86 -13.45 -32.42
CA ALA A 299 -15.84 -13.14 -33.44
C ALA A 299 -15.35 -13.56 -34.83
N GLY A 300 -16.23 -14.25 -35.57
CA GLY A 300 -15.92 -14.80 -36.89
C GLY A 300 -15.23 -16.17 -36.87
N SER A 301 -14.87 -16.71 -35.71
CA SER A 301 -14.37 -18.08 -35.57
C SER A 301 -15.35 -18.91 -34.73
N PRO A 302 -15.87 -20.04 -35.23
CA PRO A 302 -16.70 -20.92 -34.42
C PRO A 302 -15.88 -21.67 -33.36
N ILE A 303 -14.56 -21.75 -33.53
CA ILE A 303 -13.66 -22.54 -32.71
C ILE A 303 -13.35 -21.80 -31.39
N GLU A 304 -13.58 -22.50 -30.29
CA GLU A 304 -13.18 -22.10 -28.94
C GLU A 304 -11.75 -22.58 -28.67
N PHE A 305 -10.98 -21.79 -27.92
CA PHE A 305 -9.60 -22.13 -27.59
C PHE A 305 -9.26 -21.71 -26.16
N LEU A 306 -8.46 -22.53 -25.49
CA LEU A 306 -7.99 -22.25 -24.13
C LEU A 306 -6.83 -21.26 -24.16
N MET A 307 -6.94 -20.18 -23.39
CA MET A 307 -5.90 -19.18 -23.22
C MET A 307 -5.33 -19.25 -21.80
N PRO A 308 -4.04 -19.60 -21.63
CA PRO A 308 -3.39 -19.64 -20.32
C PRO A 308 -3.38 -18.30 -19.58
N TRP A 309 -3.36 -18.35 -18.24
CA TRP A 309 -3.35 -17.16 -17.38
C TRP A 309 -2.18 -16.20 -17.64
N ASP A 310 -1.01 -16.72 -17.98
CA ASP A 310 0.19 -15.91 -18.27
C ASP A 310 0.05 -15.08 -19.55
N LYS A 311 -0.87 -15.46 -20.45
CA LYS A 311 -1.12 -14.74 -21.71
C LYS A 311 -2.23 -13.71 -21.60
N ILE A 312 -3.04 -13.76 -20.54
CA ILE A 312 -4.13 -12.79 -20.35
C ILE A 312 -3.51 -11.46 -19.92
N ILE A 313 -3.85 -10.41 -20.67
CA ILE A 313 -3.37 -9.05 -20.42
C ILE A 313 -4.33 -8.30 -19.52
N GLY A 314 -5.64 -8.55 -19.64
CA GLY A 314 -6.63 -7.89 -18.80
C GLY A 314 -8.06 -7.91 -19.33
N LYS A 315 -8.99 -7.57 -18.45
CA LYS A 315 -10.42 -7.42 -18.77
C LYS A 315 -10.70 -6.03 -19.34
N MET A 316 -11.39 -5.95 -20.47
CA MET A 316 -11.77 -4.69 -21.10
C MET A 316 -12.99 -4.12 -20.34
N LEU A 317 -12.83 -2.95 -19.72
CA LEU A 317 -13.87 -2.37 -18.86
C LEU A 317 -14.89 -1.55 -19.64
N PHE A 318 -14.43 -0.50 -20.33
CA PHE A 318 -15.29 0.39 -21.10
C PHE A 318 -14.52 1.08 -22.24
N SER A 319 -15.26 1.41 -23.29
CA SER A 319 -14.81 2.28 -24.38
C SER A 319 -15.04 3.74 -23.99
N TYR A 320 -13.98 4.54 -23.89
CA TYR A 320 -14.11 5.98 -23.64
C TYR A 320 -14.08 6.81 -24.92
N LEU A 321 -13.77 6.19 -26.07
CA LEU A 321 -13.85 6.84 -27.38
C LEU A 321 -14.21 5.80 -28.45
N SER A 322 -15.37 5.95 -29.08
CA SER A 322 -15.79 5.14 -30.22
C SER A 322 -15.96 6.04 -31.46
N PRO A 323 -15.14 5.86 -32.53
CA PRO A 323 -15.22 6.71 -33.71
C PRO A 323 -16.57 6.68 -34.41
N VAL A 324 -17.32 5.58 -34.29
CA VAL A 324 -18.64 5.40 -34.90
C VAL A 324 -19.72 6.24 -34.20
N ALA A 325 -19.48 6.63 -32.93
CA ALA A 325 -20.39 7.50 -32.18
C ALA A 325 -20.13 8.99 -32.40
N LEU A 326 -19.08 9.36 -33.14
CA LEU A 326 -18.85 10.75 -33.52
C LEU A 326 -19.80 11.11 -34.68
N PRO A 327 -20.55 12.22 -34.58
CA PRO A 327 -21.34 12.70 -35.71
C PRO A 327 -20.39 12.91 -36.89
N LYS A 328 -20.77 12.39 -38.07
CA LYS A 328 -20.03 12.70 -39.30
C LYS A 328 -20.05 14.22 -39.49
N PRO A 329 -18.91 14.86 -39.76
CA PRO A 329 -18.83 16.30 -39.97
C PRO A 329 -19.70 16.76 -41.14
#